data_AF-A0A5C7HMH9-F1
#
_entry.id   AF-A0A5C7HMH9-F1
#
_cell.length_a   1.000
_cell.length_b   1.000
_cell.length_c   1.000
_cell.angle_alpha   90.00
_cell.angle_beta   90.00
_cell.angle_gamma   90.00
#
_symmetry.space_group_name_H-M   'P 1'
#
loop_
_entity.id
_entity.type
_entity.pdbx_description
1 polymer ?
#
loop_
_entity_poly.entity_id
_entity_poly.type
_entity_poly.pdbx_seq_one_letter_code
_entity_poly.pdbx_strand_id
1 'polypeptide(L)'
;MVRFCEKWEEVEKFKDSITPYAKEMLDTNEKEARKLQVIHGRGEWYETVDKYGKKFIVSVADVMCDCGMWQMSGLPCMHAIAVFMYRREFAQDYVH
;
A
#
# COMPACT_ATOMS: atom_id res chain seq x y z
N MET A 1 -14.95 6.72 -31.40
CA MET A 1 -15.53 6.75 -30.04
C MET A 1 -15.34 5.38 -29.43
N VAL A 2 -14.11 5.12 -28.98
CA VAL A 2 -13.69 3.87 -28.34
C VAL A 2 -13.12 4.26 -26.99
N ARG A 3 -13.34 3.43 -25.95
CA ARG A 3 -12.43 3.21 -24.79
C ARG A 3 -13.09 2.82 -23.46
N PHE A 4 -14.42 2.75 -23.33
CA PHE A 4 -15.03 2.54 -22.00
C PHE A 4 -15.78 1.22 -21.76
N CYS A 5 -16.15 0.43 -22.78
CA CYS A 5 -16.94 -0.79 -22.56
C CYS A 5 -16.12 -2.09 -22.47
N GLU A 6 -14.94 -2.18 -23.10
CA GLU A 6 -14.19 -3.46 -23.17
C GLU A 6 -13.55 -3.86 -21.83
N LYS A 7 -13.36 -2.91 -20.91
CA LYS A 7 -12.71 -3.16 -19.64
C LYS A 7 -13.61 -3.90 -18.63
N TRP A 8 -14.93 -3.90 -18.84
CA TRP A 8 -15.88 -4.50 -17.89
C TRP A 8 -16.02 -6.01 -18.06
N GLU A 9 -15.84 -6.54 -19.27
CA GLU A 9 -15.87 -8.00 -19.51
C GLU A 9 -14.60 -8.72 -19.01
N GLU A 10 -13.48 -8.02 -18.85
CA GLU A 10 -12.28 -8.56 -18.19
C GLU A 10 -12.38 -8.55 -16.66
N VAL A 11 -13.21 -7.66 -16.09
CA VAL A 11 -13.44 -7.54 -14.65
C VAL A 11 -14.25 -8.73 -14.10
N GLU A 12 -15.14 -9.33 -14.89
CA GLU A 12 -15.91 -10.52 -14.46
C GLU A 12 -15.07 -11.81 -14.38
N LYS A 13 -13.90 -11.85 -15.03
CA LYS A 13 -13.00 -13.02 -14.98
C LYS A 13 -12.01 -12.98 -13.82
N PHE A 14 -11.87 -11.83 -13.15
CA PHE A 14 -10.98 -11.66 -12.01
C PHE A 14 -11.77 -11.75 -10.70
N LYS A 15 -11.95 -12.99 -10.22
CA LYS A 15 -12.32 -13.30 -8.83
C LYS A 15 -11.18 -13.03 -7.83
N ASP A 16 -10.23 -12.18 -8.19
CA ASP A 16 -9.23 -11.61 -7.30
C ASP A 16 -9.71 -10.19 -6.99
N SER A 17 -9.89 -9.87 -5.72
CA SER A 17 -10.59 -8.70 -5.18
C SER A 17 -10.01 -7.32 -5.59
N ILE A 18 -9.03 -7.25 -6.50
CA ILE A 18 -8.21 -6.08 -6.78
C ILE A 18 -7.99 -5.94 -8.29
N THR A 19 -8.19 -4.72 -8.81
CA THR A 19 -7.96 -4.43 -10.23
C THR A 19 -6.49 -4.67 -10.64
N PRO A 20 -6.17 -5.04 -11.89
CA PRO A 20 -4.80 -5.26 -12.34
C PRO A 20 -3.87 -4.06 -12.09
N TYR A 21 -4.42 -2.84 -12.19
CA TYR A 21 -3.71 -1.60 -11.89
C TYR A 21 -3.30 -1.50 -10.42
N ALA A 22 -4.23 -1.76 -9.50
CA ALA A 22 -3.95 -1.74 -8.08
C ALA A 22 -2.95 -2.84 -7.69
N LYS A 23 -3.03 -4.02 -8.31
CA LYS A 23 -2.05 -5.09 -8.13
C LYS A 23 -0.64 -4.68 -8.56
N GLU A 24 -0.49 -4.08 -9.74
CA GLU A 24 0.82 -3.59 -10.23
C GLU A 24 1.40 -2.51 -9.32
N MET A 25 0.55 -1.61 -8.82
CA MET A 25 0.96 -0.57 -7.87
C MET A 25 1.43 -1.18 -6.54
N LEU A 26 0.69 -2.15 -6.01
CA LEU A 26 1.07 -2.88 -4.79
C LEU A 26 2.40 -3.61 -4.98
N ASP A 27 2.58 -4.35 -6.09
CA ASP A 27 3.83 -5.06 -6.39
C ASP A 27 5.03 -4.12 -6.47
N THR A 28 4.84 -2.93 -7.06
CA THR A 28 5.88 -1.90 -7.15
C THR A 28 6.21 -1.32 -5.79
N ASN A 29 5.18 -0.94 -5.02
CA ASN A 29 5.34 -0.42 -3.67
C ASN A 29 5.97 -1.47 -2.74
N GLU A 30 5.68 -2.76 -2.93
CA GLU A 30 6.25 -3.87 -2.19
C GLU A 30 7.76 -3.98 -2.38
N LYS A 31 8.25 -3.78 -3.61
CA LYS A 31 9.69 -3.76 -3.89
C LYS A 31 10.41 -2.60 -3.22
N GLU A 32 9.77 -1.42 -3.20
CA GLU A 32 10.34 -0.24 -2.53
C GLU A 32 10.24 -0.33 -1.00
N ALA A 33 9.17 -0.93 -0.48
CA ALA A 33 8.95 -1.16 0.95
C ALA A 33 10.09 -1.98 1.58
N ARG A 34 10.60 -3.00 0.87
CA ARG A 34 11.73 -3.82 1.33
C ARG A 34 13.03 -3.05 1.58
N LYS A 35 13.15 -1.82 1.05
CA LYS A 35 14.32 -0.96 1.23
C LYS A 35 14.20 -0.06 2.46
N LEU A 36 13.04 -0.04 3.11
CA LEU A 36 12.77 0.78 4.28
C LEU A 36 13.08 0.01 5.56
N GLN A 37 13.57 0.73 6.57
CA GLN A 37 13.64 0.24 7.93
C GLN A 37 12.35 0.60 8.66
N VAL A 38 11.81 -0.33 9.43
CA VAL A 38 10.62 -0.10 10.26
C VAL A 38 11.02 -0.08 11.72
N ILE A 39 10.61 0.97 12.42
CA ILE A 39 10.80 1.16 13.84
C ILE A 39 9.40 1.19 14.47
N HIS A 40 9.12 0.21 15.33
CA HIS A 40 7.85 0.16 16.06
C HIS A 40 7.84 1.20 17.17
N GLY A 41 6.82 2.06 17.15
CA GLY A 41 6.57 3.05 18.20
C GLY A 41 5.62 2.52 19.27
N ARG A 42 4.79 3.40 19.81
CA ARG A 42 3.78 3.04 20.81
C ARG A 42 2.46 2.67 20.13
N GLY A 43 1.92 1.50 20.46
CA GLY A 43 0.63 1.04 19.91
C GLY A 43 0.71 0.77 18.41
N GLU A 44 -0.22 1.32 17.65
CA GLU A 44 -0.36 1.11 16.19
C GLU A 44 0.43 2.13 15.34
N TRP A 45 1.39 2.82 15.97
CA TRP A 45 2.25 3.81 15.34
C TRP A 45 3.62 3.23 15.00
N TYR A 46 4.06 3.50 13.78
CA TYR A 46 5.30 3.02 13.21
C TYR A 46 6.05 4.16 12.53
N GLU A 47 7.37 4.18 12.66
CA GLU A 47 8.25 5.06 11.90
C GLU A 47 8.95 4.23 10.82
N THR A 48 8.86 4.68 9.58
CA THR A 48 9.62 4.10 8.46
C THR A 48 10.75 5.03 8.07
N VAL A 49 11.93 4.47 7.83
CA VAL A 49 13.15 5.23 7.51
C VAL A 49 13.72 4.74 6.19
N ASP A 50 13.96 5.66 5.26
CA ASP A 50 14.62 5.34 4.00
C ASP A 50 16.15 5.30 4.14
N LYS A 51 16.82 4.86 3.07
CA LYS A 51 18.30 4.79 3.02
C LYS A 51 19.00 6.15 3.15
N TYR A 52 18.27 7.26 3.00
CA TYR A 52 18.75 8.63 3.15
C TYR A 52 18.45 9.21 4.53
N GLY A 53 17.83 8.43 5.43
CA GLY A 53 17.43 8.87 6.76
C GLY A 53 16.13 9.67 6.81
N LYS A 54 15.37 9.75 5.70
CA LYS A 54 14.05 10.38 5.69
C LYS A 54 13.06 9.48 6.42
N LYS A 55 12.29 10.09 7.31
CA LYS A 55 11.35 9.41 8.19
C LYS A 55 9.91 9.71 7.78
N PHE A 56 9.05 8.71 7.89
CA PHE A 56 7.61 8.84 7.73
C PHE A 56 6.89 8.06 8.81
N ILE A 57 5.87 8.69 9.41
CA ILE A 57 5.01 8.04 10.38
C ILE A 57 3.87 7.33 9.66
N VAL A 58 3.53 6.15 10.16
CA VAL A 58 2.43 5.32 9.68
C VAL A 58 1.58 4.92 10.91
N SER A 59 0.28 5.12 10.82
CA SER A 59 -0.71 4.59 11.75
C SER A 59 -1.55 3.54 11.03
N VAL A 60 -1.48 2.28 11.48
CA VAL A 60 -2.30 1.21 10.90
C VAL A 60 -3.75 1.34 11.36
N ALA A 61 -3.98 1.75 12.61
CA ALA A 61 -5.33 1.95 13.15
C ALA A 61 -6.11 3.03 12.41
N ASP A 62 -5.44 4.14 12.08
CA ASP A 62 -6.06 5.28 11.39
C ASP A 62 -5.97 5.18 9.87
N VAL A 63 -5.39 4.08 9.35
CA VAL A 63 -5.19 3.89 7.89
C VAL A 63 -4.47 5.12 7.30
N MET A 64 -3.38 5.50 7.94
CA MET A 64 -2.71 6.78 7.69
C MET A 64 -1.22 6.57 7.43
N CYS A 65 -0.71 7.28 6.43
CA CYS A 65 0.71 7.53 6.28
C CYS A 65 0.99 9.02 6.08
N ASP A 66 2.05 9.54 6.69
CA ASP A 66 2.51 10.93 6.52
C ASP A 66 2.77 11.32 5.05
N CYS A 67 3.03 10.34 4.18
CA CYS A 67 3.24 10.62 2.75
C CYS A 67 1.94 10.97 2.01
N GLY A 68 0.76 10.81 2.64
CA GLY A 68 -0.56 11.17 2.08
C GLY A 68 -1.09 10.24 0.98
N MET A 69 -0.23 9.39 0.40
CA MET A 69 -0.60 8.55 -0.75
C MET A 69 -1.67 7.51 -0.40
N TRP A 70 -1.67 6.98 0.82
CA TRP A 70 -2.66 5.97 1.22
C TRP A 70 -4.07 6.58 1.30
N GLN A 71 -4.17 7.79 1.85
CA GLN A 71 -5.41 8.54 2.01
C GLN A 71 -5.94 9.05 0.67
N MET A 72 -5.06 9.41 -0.27
CA MET A 72 -5.46 9.88 -1.59
C MET A 72 -5.87 8.76 -2.54
N SER A 73 -5.15 7.64 -2.52
CA SER A 73 -5.35 6.56 -3.50
C SER A 73 -6.26 5.44 -3.00
N GLY A 74 -6.50 5.35 -1.70
CA GLY A 74 -7.15 4.18 -1.08
C GLY A 74 -6.26 2.93 -1.05
N LEU A 75 -5.04 3.01 -1.60
CA LEU A 75 -4.08 1.92 -1.68
C LEU A 75 -2.91 2.16 -0.73
N PRO A 76 -2.45 1.15 0.02
CA PRO A 76 -1.32 1.32 0.91
C PRO A 76 -0.06 1.70 0.13
N CYS A 77 0.61 2.75 0.61
CA CYS A 77 1.87 3.22 0.06
C CYS A 77 3.03 2.31 0.49
N MET A 78 4.21 2.48 -0.12
CA MET A 78 5.41 1.71 0.25
C MET A 78 5.73 1.75 1.76
N HIS A 79 5.46 2.85 2.46
CA HIS A 79 5.68 2.94 3.91
C HIS A 79 4.69 2.06 4.69
N ALA A 80 3.40 2.12 4.34
CA ALA A 80 2.38 1.27 4.94
C ALA A 80 2.65 -0.22 4.67
N ILE A 81 3.03 -0.56 3.43
CA ILE A 81 3.40 -1.92 3.06
C ILE A 81 4.61 -2.41 3.86
N ALA A 82 5.62 -1.57 4.11
CA ALA A 82 6.76 -1.95 4.94
C ALA A 82 6.31 -2.31 6.37
N VAL A 83 5.37 -1.56 6.94
CA VAL A 83 4.78 -1.85 8.25
C VAL A 83 3.97 -3.16 8.23
N PHE A 84 3.22 -3.42 7.17
CA PHE A 84 2.49 -4.69 7.02
C PHE A 84 3.43 -5.89 6.93
N MET A 85 4.53 -5.77 6.18
CA MET A 85 5.56 -6.81 6.15
C MET A 85 6.16 -7.08 7.53
N TYR A 86 6.41 -6.01 8.29
CA TYR A 86 6.89 -6.12 9.67
C TYR A 86 5.87 -6.86 10.56
N ARG A 87 4.58 -6.62 10.36
CA ARG A 87 3.46 -7.29 11.04
C ARG A 87 3.10 -8.68 10.47
N ARG A 88 3.69 -9.09 9.36
CA ARG A 88 3.35 -10.31 8.60
C ARG A 88 1.90 -10.34 8.10
N GLU A 89 1.40 -9.18 7.68
CA GLU A 89 0.07 -8.99 7.12
C GLU A 89 0.14 -8.70 5.61
N PHE A 90 -0.95 -8.96 4.89
CA PHE A 90 -1.03 -8.71 3.46
C PHE A 90 -1.53 -7.30 3.18
N ALA A 91 -0.84 -6.56 2.32
CA ALA A 91 -1.26 -5.21 1.93
C ALA A 91 -2.64 -5.17 1.25
N GLN A 92 -3.05 -6.28 0.66
CA GLN A 92 -4.34 -6.46 -0.02
C GLN A 92 -5.53 -6.31 0.93
N ASP A 93 -5.35 -6.63 2.22
CA ASP A 93 -6.40 -6.54 3.24
C ASP A 93 -6.69 -5.08 3.65
N TYR A 94 -5.84 -4.14 3.22
CA TYR A 94 -5.86 -2.73 3.59
C TYR A 94 -6.13 -1.81 2.39
N VAL A 95 -6.80 -2.34 1.37
CA VAL A 95 -7.29 -1.59 0.20
C VAL A 95 -8.74 -1.14 0.45
N HIS A 96 -9.07 0.11 0.10
CA HIS A 96 -10.40 0.71 0.30
C HIS A 96 -11.04 1.13 -1.01
#